data_AF-A0A060BNG0-F1
#
_entry.id   AF-A0A060BNG0-F1
#
_cell.length_a   1.000
_cell.length_b   1.000
_cell.length_c   1.000
_cell.angle_alpha   90.00
_cell.angle_beta   90.00
_cell.angle_gamma   90.00
#
_symmetry.space_group_name_H-M   'P 1'
#
loop_
_entity.id
_entity.type
_entity.pdbx_description
1 polymer ?
#
loop_
_entity_poly.entity_id
_entity_poly.type
_entity_poly.pdbx_seq_one_letter_code
_entity_poly.pdbx_strand_id
1 'polypeptide(L)'
;DKGYVQLATEDDLTGFSSLKKDVYYGLTGTYDQTTGAGNTYVATSDSGIGASIAYVECHDNLTLHDKLAVSTGDTDLLDDQISLANDTLLSSLSPAFFQVGQSFGRSKKITDNAYLVSGKYVEDPNQAGVYYSSDSYNLGDEVNAVDWT
;
A
#
# COMPACT_ATOMS: atom_id res chain seq x y z
N ASP A 1 -24.78 5.49 28.75
CA ASP A 1 -24.01 6.42 27.91
C ASP A 1 -23.82 5.84 26.52
N LYS A 2 -24.42 6.49 25.51
CA LYS A 2 -24.21 6.13 24.11
C LYS A 2 -23.07 7.01 23.60
N GLY A 3 -21.91 6.43 23.32
CA GLY A 3 -20.84 7.15 22.62
C GLY A 3 -21.34 7.53 21.23
N TYR A 4 -21.20 8.80 20.85
CA TYR A 4 -21.42 9.23 19.48
C TYR A 4 -20.08 9.20 18.75
N VAL A 5 -20.03 8.54 17.60
CA VAL A 5 -18.92 8.65 16.65
C VAL A 5 -19.26 9.82 15.75
N GLN A 6 -18.53 10.92 15.87
CA GLN A 6 -18.71 12.10 15.04
C GLN A 6 -17.85 11.95 13.78
N LEU A 7 -18.48 11.96 12.61
CA LEU A 7 -17.76 11.91 11.35
C LEU A 7 -17.08 13.26 11.12
N ALA A 8 -15.84 13.26 10.63
CA ALA A 8 -15.08 14.48 10.33
C ALA A 8 -15.77 15.40 9.30
N THR A 9 -16.78 14.89 8.60
CA THR A 9 -17.59 15.61 7.62
C THR A 9 -18.78 16.35 8.23
N GLU A 10 -19.26 15.99 9.42
CA GLU A 10 -20.44 16.62 10.03
C GLU A 10 -20.15 18.08 10.43
N ASP A 11 -21.15 18.95 10.37
CA ASP A 11 -21.04 20.31 10.86
C ASP A 11 -21.19 20.32 12.39
N ASP A 12 -20.10 20.65 13.09
CA ASP A 12 -20.01 20.56 14.54
C ASP A 12 -20.86 21.62 15.26
N LEU A 13 -21.58 21.18 16.30
CA LEU A 13 -22.20 22.05 17.31
C LEU A 13 -21.08 22.63 18.18
N THR A 14 -20.58 23.80 17.78
CA THR A 14 -19.83 24.76 18.61
C THR A 14 -18.49 24.28 19.19
N GLY A 15 -17.38 24.51 18.47
CA GLY A 15 -16.05 24.60 19.10
C GLY A 15 -14.85 24.24 18.22
N PHE A 16 -15.01 23.31 17.28
CA PHE A 16 -13.88 22.75 16.52
C PHE A 16 -13.88 23.06 15.02
N SER A 17 -14.73 24.00 14.57
CA SER A 17 -14.89 24.35 13.15
C SER A 17 -13.59 24.80 12.47
N SER A 18 -12.66 25.43 13.19
CA SER A 18 -11.37 25.85 12.65
C SER A 18 -10.38 24.69 12.44
N LEU A 19 -10.56 23.57 13.15
CA LEU A 19 -9.70 22.38 13.04
C LEU A 19 -10.28 21.30 12.10
N LYS A 20 -11.55 21.43 11.70
CA LYS A 20 -12.24 20.50 10.80
C LYS A 20 -11.43 20.21 9.53
N LYS A 21 -10.92 21.29 8.91
CA LYS A 21 -10.14 21.24 7.67
C LYS A 21 -8.81 20.51 7.87
N ASP A 22 -8.11 20.81 8.95
CA ASP A 22 -6.82 20.18 9.28
C ASP A 22 -6.96 18.69 9.63
N VAL A 23 -8.00 18.32 10.38
CA VAL A 23 -8.30 16.92 10.72
C VAL A 23 -8.68 16.13 9.46
N TYR A 24 -9.54 16.71 8.62
CA TYR A 24 -9.96 16.09 7.37
C TYR A 24 -8.78 15.85 6.42
N TYR A 25 -7.90 16.83 6.27
CA TYR A 25 -6.71 16.72 5.43
C TYR A 25 -5.65 15.76 6.01
N GLY A 26 -5.45 15.78 7.33
CA GLY A 26 -4.63 14.78 8.00
C GLY A 26 -5.14 13.35 7.76
N LEU A 27 -6.46 13.15 7.78
CA LEU A 27 -7.08 11.83 7.57
C LEU A 27 -7.06 11.36 6.10
N THR A 28 -7.14 12.29 5.15
CA THR A 28 -7.05 12.00 3.70
C THR A 28 -5.60 11.98 3.18
N GLY A 29 -4.62 12.15 4.07
CA GLY A 29 -3.20 12.21 3.71
C GLY A 29 -2.87 13.36 2.75
N THR A 30 -3.69 14.41 2.79
CA THR A 30 -3.63 15.55 1.86
C THR A 30 -3.20 16.79 2.64
N TYR A 31 -2.53 17.75 2.00
CA TYR A 31 -2.11 18.98 2.65
C TYR A 31 -2.53 20.19 1.82
N ASP A 32 -3.18 21.16 2.46
CA ASP A 32 -3.59 22.43 1.85
C ASP A 32 -2.55 23.53 2.14
N GLN A 33 -1.91 24.05 1.10
CA GLN A 33 -1.04 25.22 1.17
C GLN A 33 -1.60 26.42 0.40
N THR A 34 -2.73 26.95 0.83
CA THR A 34 -3.14 28.31 0.42
C THR A 34 -2.32 29.44 1.09
N THR A 35 -1.02 29.25 1.35
CA THR A 35 -0.11 30.34 1.79
C THR A 35 1.33 30.16 1.29
N GLY A 36 1.63 30.63 0.06
CA GLY A 36 2.96 31.15 -0.30
C GLY A 36 3.88 30.30 -1.20
N ALA A 37 3.79 30.56 -2.51
CA ALA A 37 4.84 30.50 -3.54
C ALA A 37 5.82 29.30 -3.58
N GLY A 38 5.52 28.34 -4.46
CA GLY A 38 6.51 27.46 -5.08
C GLY A 38 5.99 26.04 -5.33
N ASN A 39 5.68 25.73 -6.59
CA ASN A 39 5.30 24.42 -7.16
C ASN A 39 4.61 23.45 -6.19
N THR A 40 3.28 23.49 -6.15
CA THR A 40 2.50 22.79 -5.12
C THR A 40 1.50 21.85 -5.79
N TYR A 41 1.56 20.56 -5.44
CA TYR A 41 0.59 19.56 -5.87
C TYR A 41 -0.83 20.02 -5.50
N VAL A 42 -1.69 20.13 -6.51
CA VAL A 42 -3.09 20.50 -6.36
C VAL A 42 -3.88 19.25 -6.00
N ALA A 43 -4.43 19.25 -4.80
CA ALA A 43 -4.96 18.09 -4.11
C ALA A 43 -6.45 18.25 -3.77
N THR A 44 -7.24 18.76 -4.72
CA THR A 44 -8.65 19.05 -4.48
C THR A 44 -9.55 18.41 -5.54
N SER A 45 -10.16 17.28 -5.20
CA SER A 45 -11.62 17.28 -5.29
C SER A 45 -12.10 18.34 -4.28
N ASP A 46 -13.20 19.04 -4.52
CA ASP A 46 -13.74 20.03 -3.55
C ASP A 46 -13.93 19.46 -2.13
N SER A 47 -13.88 18.13 -1.99
CA SER A 47 -13.90 17.42 -0.73
C SER A 47 -12.51 17.17 -0.15
N GLY A 48 -11.48 16.84 -0.94
CA GLY A 48 -10.13 16.41 -0.50
C GLY A 48 -9.95 14.89 -0.40
N ILE A 49 -11.01 14.12 -0.60
CA ILE A 49 -10.96 12.68 -0.95
C ILE A 49 -10.43 12.53 -2.38
N GLY A 50 -9.46 11.64 -2.59
CA GLY A 50 -8.93 11.33 -3.93
C GLY A 50 -7.69 12.12 -4.36
N ALA A 51 -7.12 12.92 -3.47
CA ALA A 51 -5.82 13.57 -3.69
C ALA A 51 -4.62 12.64 -3.44
N SER A 52 -4.84 11.51 -2.80
CA SER A 52 -3.84 10.47 -2.55
C SER A 52 -4.40 9.11 -2.99
N ILE A 53 -3.51 8.20 -3.38
CA ILE A 53 -3.86 6.81 -3.68
C ILE A 53 -3.24 5.94 -2.58
N ALA A 54 -4.07 5.17 -1.89
CA ALA A 54 -3.61 4.21 -0.89
C ALA A 54 -3.21 2.91 -1.58
N TYR A 55 -1.97 2.44 -1.36
CA TYR A 55 -1.46 1.18 -1.88
C TYR A 55 -0.39 0.58 -0.94
N VAL A 56 -0.16 -0.73 -1.04
CA VAL A 56 0.89 -1.46 -0.29
C VAL A 56 1.86 -2.22 -1.20
N GLU A 57 1.47 -2.46 -2.45
CA GLU A 57 2.31 -2.98 -3.53
C GLU A 57 1.90 -2.44 -4.90
N CYS A 58 2.80 -2.58 -5.87
CA CYS A 58 2.64 -2.24 -7.29
C CYS A 58 3.45 -3.25 -8.13
N HIS A 59 3.50 -3.06 -9.45
CA HIS A 59 4.33 -3.90 -10.33
C HIS A 59 5.83 -3.78 -10.02
N ASP A 60 6.29 -2.63 -9.52
CA ASP A 60 7.68 -2.41 -9.09
C ASP A 60 7.94 -2.92 -7.67
N ASN A 61 9.19 -3.29 -7.39
CA ASN A 61 9.65 -3.85 -6.12
C ASN A 61 9.09 -5.25 -5.83
N LEU A 62 9.33 -5.72 -4.60
CA LEU A 62 8.76 -6.96 -4.07
C LEU A 62 7.23 -6.85 -3.97
N THR A 63 6.55 -7.96 -4.22
CA THR A 63 5.12 -8.09 -3.90
C THR A 63 4.90 -7.98 -2.39
N LEU A 64 3.67 -7.72 -1.96
CA LEU A 64 3.27 -7.68 -0.57
C LEU A 64 3.61 -8.99 0.14
N HIS A 65 3.30 -10.11 -0.51
CA HIS A 65 3.66 -11.44 -0.03
C HIS A 65 5.16 -11.56 0.23
N ASP A 66 5.98 -11.26 -0.79
CA ASP A 66 7.44 -11.42 -0.70
C ASP A 66 8.08 -10.45 0.31
N LYS A 67 7.55 -9.22 0.36
CA LYS A 67 7.98 -8.19 1.30
C LYS A 67 7.68 -8.59 2.74
N LEU A 68 6.52 -9.18 3.00
CA LEU A 68 6.15 -9.70 4.32
C LEU A 68 7.03 -10.89 4.69
N ALA A 69 7.25 -11.85 3.78
CA ALA A 69 8.11 -13.01 4.02
C ALA A 69 9.54 -12.59 4.41
N VAL A 70 10.12 -11.65 3.66
CA VAL A 70 11.45 -11.09 3.96
C VAL A 70 11.47 -10.33 5.29
N SER A 71 10.41 -9.59 5.61
CA SER A 71 10.40 -8.68 6.77
C SER A 71 10.07 -9.38 8.09
N THR A 72 9.19 -10.38 8.08
CA THR A 72 8.67 -11.02 9.30
C THR A 72 9.29 -12.39 9.55
N GLY A 73 9.66 -13.12 8.48
CA GLY A 73 10.15 -14.50 8.56
C GLY A 73 9.11 -15.52 9.01
N ASP A 74 7.87 -15.10 9.27
CA ASP A 74 6.79 -15.96 9.73
C ASP A 74 5.86 -16.26 8.54
N THR A 75 6.19 -17.34 7.82
CA THR A 75 5.45 -17.75 6.63
C THR A 75 4.04 -18.24 6.94
N ASP A 76 3.79 -18.67 8.18
CA ASP A 76 2.49 -19.23 8.58
C ASP A 76 1.42 -18.14 8.74
N LEU A 77 1.82 -16.88 8.91
CA LEU A 77 0.93 -15.73 9.09
C LEU A 77 0.79 -14.85 7.84
N LEU A 78 1.37 -15.23 6.70
CA LEU A 78 1.41 -14.36 5.52
C LEU A 78 0.01 -13.99 5.01
N ASP A 79 -0.90 -14.95 4.94
CA ASP A 79 -2.27 -14.72 4.46
C ASP A 79 -3.04 -13.77 5.40
N ASP A 80 -2.86 -13.92 6.71
CA ASP A 80 -3.47 -13.03 7.71
C ASP A 80 -2.89 -11.61 7.63
N GLN A 81 -1.58 -11.48 7.41
CA GLN A 81 -0.91 -10.19 7.24
C GLN A 81 -1.33 -9.48 5.94
N ILE A 82 -1.46 -10.24 4.84
CA ILE A 82 -1.98 -9.74 3.56
C ILE A 82 -3.42 -9.26 3.73
N SER A 83 -4.26 -10.07 4.39
CA SER A 83 -5.66 -9.72 4.67
C SER A 83 -5.74 -8.43 5.51
N LEU A 84 -4.95 -8.33 6.58
CA LEU A 84 -4.88 -7.14 7.42
C LEU A 84 -4.44 -5.89 6.63
N ALA A 85 -3.44 -6.01 5.77
CA ALA A 85 -2.98 -4.91 4.92
C ALA A 85 -4.07 -4.47 3.92
N ASN A 86 -4.77 -5.43 3.31
CA ASN A 86 -5.87 -5.18 2.38
C ASN A 86 -7.08 -4.52 3.08
N ASP A 87 -7.45 -5.01 4.27
CA ASP A 87 -8.52 -4.43 5.09
C ASP A 87 -8.19 -3.01 5.54
N THR A 88 -6.93 -2.75 5.88
CA THR A 88 -6.44 -1.41 6.20
C THR A 88 -6.52 -0.48 4.98
N LEU A 89 -6.22 -1.00 3.78
CA LEU A 89 -6.34 -0.24 2.54
C LEU A 89 -7.79 0.12 2.21
N LEU A 90 -8.70 -0.86 2.32
CA LEU A 90 -10.13 -0.70 2.03
C LEU A 90 -10.85 0.18 3.05
N SER A 91 -10.37 0.23 4.28
CA SER A 91 -10.90 1.11 5.33
C SER A 91 -10.32 2.54 5.28
N SER A 92 -9.33 2.78 4.42
CA SER A 92 -8.80 4.13 4.22
C SER A 92 -9.79 5.05 3.49
N LEU A 93 -9.72 6.35 3.75
CA LEU A 93 -10.57 7.34 3.07
C LEU A 93 -10.10 7.69 1.66
N SER A 94 -8.93 7.20 1.26
CA SER A 94 -8.35 7.45 -0.06
C SER A 94 -8.76 6.34 -1.04
N PRO A 95 -8.84 6.63 -2.35
CA PRO A 95 -8.98 5.58 -3.35
C PRO A 95 -7.90 4.51 -3.16
N ALA A 96 -8.35 3.27 -2.98
CA ALA A 96 -7.48 2.11 -2.80
C ALA A 96 -7.03 1.58 -4.17
N PHE A 97 -5.74 1.32 -4.32
CA PHE A 97 -5.13 0.67 -5.47
C PHE A 97 -4.66 -0.73 -5.09
N PHE A 98 -4.97 -1.70 -5.95
CA PHE A 98 -4.55 -3.08 -5.81
C PHE A 98 -3.79 -3.52 -7.05
N GLN A 99 -2.60 -4.07 -6.84
CA GLN A 99 -1.86 -4.76 -7.89
C GLN A 99 -2.53 -6.13 -8.16
N VAL A 100 -2.50 -6.57 -9.42
CA VAL A 100 -2.98 -7.92 -9.77
C VAL A 100 -2.12 -8.95 -9.05
N GLY A 101 -2.75 -9.74 -8.19
CA GLY A 101 -2.08 -10.71 -7.33
C GLY A 101 -2.14 -10.42 -5.84
N GLN A 102 -2.41 -9.17 -5.44
CA GLN A 102 -2.33 -8.74 -4.04
C GLN A 102 -3.24 -9.55 -3.11
N SER A 103 -4.47 -9.82 -3.55
CA SER A 103 -5.51 -10.43 -2.72
C SER A 103 -5.28 -11.91 -2.43
N PHE A 104 -4.48 -12.59 -3.26
CA PHE A 104 -4.19 -14.03 -3.13
C PHE A 104 -2.69 -14.28 -2.95
N GLY A 105 -1.92 -13.26 -2.54
CA GLY A 105 -0.53 -13.43 -2.15
C GLY A 105 0.41 -13.80 -3.30
N ARG A 106 0.26 -13.17 -4.48
CA ARG A 106 1.19 -13.38 -5.59
C ARG A 106 2.64 -13.17 -5.15
N SER A 107 3.50 -14.12 -5.52
CA SER A 107 4.94 -14.07 -5.30
C SER A 107 5.70 -13.93 -6.62
N LYS A 108 6.84 -13.24 -6.58
CA LYS A 108 7.85 -13.19 -7.66
C LYS A 108 9.09 -14.02 -7.28
N LYS A 109 8.87 -15.16 -6.63
CA LYS A 109 9.92 -16.09 -6.25
C LYS A 109 10.71 -16.57 -7.47
N ILE A 110 12.02 -16.47 -7.38
CA ILE A 110 12.95 -16.93 -8.41
C ILE A 110 13.21 -18.43 -8.18
N THR A 111 12.87 -19.25 -9.17
CA THR A 111 13.03 -20.70 -9.13
C THR A 111 14.25 -21.20 -9.91
N ASP A 112 14.77 -20.39 -10.84
CA ASP A 112 15.98 -20.68 -11.61
C ASP A 112 17.03 -19.59 -11.34
N ASN A 113 18.22 -20.04 -10.93
CA ASN A 113 19.37 -19.17 -10.65
C ASN A 113 19.82 -18.35 -11.87
N ALA A 114 19.46 -18.76 -13.10
CA ALA A 114 19.71 -17.98 -14.31
C ALA A 114 19.05 -16.59 -14.29
N TYR A 115 18.00 -16.39 -13.47
CA TYR A 115 17.29 -15.12 -13.32
C TYR A 115 17.83 -14.24 -12.18
N LEU A 116 18.88 -14.66 -11.48
CA LEU A 116 19.52 -13.85 -10.44
C LEU A 116 20.39 -12.75 -11.08
N VAL A 117 19.76 -11.59 -11.28
CA VAL A 117 20.45 -10.38 -11.77
C VAL A 117 20.84 -9.50 -10.59
N SER A 118 22.13 -9.21 -10.45
CA SER A 118 22.67 -8.38 -9.37
C SER A 118 21.90 -7.05 -9.23
N GLY A 119 21.45 -6.76 -8.01
CA GLY A 119 20.67 -5.56 -7.69
C GLY A 119 19.17 -5.64 -8.00
N LYS A 120 18.67 -6.77 -8.51
CA LYS A 120 17.25 -6.96 -8.90
C LYS A 120 16.54 -8.09 -8.16
N TYR A 121 17.19 -8.64 -7.15
CA TYR A 121 16.61 -9.65 -6.28
C TYR A 121 16.93 -9.32 -4.83
N VAL A 122 16.12 -9.90 -3.94
CA VAL A 122 16.36 -9.94 -2.51
C VAL A 122 16.42 -11.41 -2.10
N GLU A 123 17.48 -11.80 -1.39
CA GLU A 123 17.53 -13.09 -0.72
C GLU A 123 16.71 -13.01 0.56
N ASP A 124 15.90 -14.05 0.82
CA ASP A 124 15.14 -14.15 2.05
C ASP A 124 16.11 -14.36 3.24
N PRO A 125 16.19 -13.42 4.20
CA PRO A 125 17.07 -13.56 5.34
C PRO A 125 16.63 -14.69 6.29
N ASN A 126 15.38 -15.14 6.19
CA ASN A 126 14.79 -16.17 7.03
C ASN A 126 14.86 -17.56 6.39
N GLN A 127 15.07 -17.63 5.07
CA GLN A 127 15.17 -18.89 4.34
C GLN A 127 16.28 -18.86 3.27
N ALA A 128 17.45 -19.40 3.63
CA ALA A 128 18.61 -19.45 2.73
C ALA A 128 18.29 -20.13 1.39
N GLY A 129 18.76 -19.52 0.30
CA GLY A 129 18.53 -20.03 -1.06
C GLY A 129 17.14 -19.73 -1.63
N VAL A 130 16.32 -18.94 -0.93
CA VAL A 130 15.09 -18.37 -1.49
C VAL A 130 15.36 -16.94 -1.92
N TYR A 131 15.00 -16.63 -3.16
CA TYR A 131 15.21 -15.31 -3.76
C TYR A 131 13.89 -14.80 -4.34
N TYR A 132 13.62 -13.51 -4.18
CA TYR A 132 12.47 -12.83 -4.76
C TYR A 132 12.93 -11.73 -5.68
N SER A 133 12.29 -11.58 -6.84
CA SER A 133 12.60 -10.49 -7.77
C SER A 133 12.04 -9.16 -7.25
N SER A 134 12.90 -8.17 -7.08
CA SER A 134 12.50 -6.77 -6.82
C SER A 134 12.30 -5.96 -8.09
N ASP A 135 12.84 -6.41 -9.22
CA ASP A 135 12.61 -5.81 -10.53
C ASP A 135 12.43 -6.91 -11.58
N SER A 136 11.19 -7.13 -11.99
CA SER A 136 10.80 -8.21 -12.89
C SER A 136 10.54 -7.77 -14.34
N TYR A 137 10.94 -6.56 -14.75
CA TYR A 137 10.58 -6.03 -16.07
C TYR A 137 11.05 -6.89 -17.25
N ASN A 138 12.14 -7.66 -17.07
CA ASN A 138 12.76 -8.51 -18.10
C ASN A 138 12.89 -9.98 -17.67
N LEU A 139 11.97 -10.44 -16.82
CA LEU A 139 11.87 -11.84 -16.43
C LEU A 139 10.74 -12.53 -17.20
N GLY A 140 10.83 -13.84 -17.35
CA GLY A 140 9.84 -14.62 -18.08
C GLY A 140 8.58 -14.88 -17.26
N ASP A 141 7.70 -15.68 -17.84
CA ASP A 141 6.40 -16.02 -17.27
C ASP A 141 6.55 -16.81 -15.96
N GLU A 142 7.67 -17.50 -15.75
CA GLU A 142 7.97 -18.21 -14.50
C GLU A 142 8.04 -17.30 -13.26
N VAL A 143 8.26 -15.99 -13.44
CA VAL A 143 8.19 -14.98 -12.37
C VAL A 143 7.00 -14.04 -12.55
N ASN A 144 6.63 -13.73 -13.79
CA ASN A 144 5.64 -12.68 -14.08
C ASN A 144 4.20 -13.19 -14.24
N ALA A 145 3.97 -14.49 -14.41
CA ALA A 145 2.62 -15.02 -14.57
C ALA A 145 1.73 -14.74 -13.35
N VAL A 146 0.45 -14.63 -13.62
CA VAL A 146 -0.59 -14.66 -12.59
C VAL A 146 -0.98 -16.13 -12.40
N ASP A 147 -0.84 -16.62 -11.16
CA ASP A 147 -1.38 -17.92 -10.79
C ASP A 147 -2.90 -17.80 -10.62
N TRP A 148 -3.64 -18.60 -11.39
CA TRP A 148 -5.11 -18.63 -11.40
C TRP A 148 -5.68 -19.89 -10.74
N THR A 149 -4.81 -20.76 -10.20
CA THR A 149 -5.18 -22.09 -9.70
C THR A 149 -5.64 -22.11 -8.24
#